data_AF-A0A6P0HVC8-F1
#
_entry.id   AF-A0A6P0HVC8-F1
#
_cell.length_a   1.000
_cell.length_b   1.000
_cell.length_c   1.000
_cell.angle_alpha   90.00
_cell.angle_beta   90.00
_cell.angle_gamma   90.00
#
_symmetry.space_group_name_H-M   'P 1'
#
loop_
_entity.id
_entity.type
_entity.pdbx_description
1 polymer ?
#
loop_
_entity_poly.entity_id
_entity_poly.type
_entity_poly.pdbx_seq_one_letter_code
_entity_poly.pdbx_strand_id
1 'polypeptide(L)'
;MNVKFSPIQQFLITWLLLLVAGWLTIEAISYVGEIVSILITAGLVAFLLNYPVAKLQKILPRSLAAGLVYLTAALIILVIVLTIVPPVLNQARQLWLKFPDLLESAKWQLTEFQTWSENNNLPFDVGIWQQQLLAETQEQIQAIATTSFGLHAKKLQASNRDRKR
;
A
#
# COMPACT_ATOMS: atom_id res chain seq x y z
N MET A 1 -11.30 -30.67 44.57
CA MET A 1 -12.21 -31.19 43.52
C MET A 1 -11.34 -31.70 42.38
N ASN A 2 -11.15 -33.01 42.25
CA ASN A 2 -10.38 -33.60 41.15
C ASN A 2 -11.29 -33.74 39.94
N VAL A 3 -11.20 -32.80 39.00
CA VAL A 3 -11.93 -32.87 37.73
C VAL A 3 -11.26 -33.97 36.91
N LYS A 4 -11.82 -35.18 36.95
CA LYS A 4 -11.37 -36.30 36.11
C LYS A 4 -11.88 -36.04 34.70
N PHE A 5 -11.09 -35.35 33.90
CA PHE A 5 -11.37 -35.16 32.48
C PHE A 5 -11.42 -36.52 31.77
N SER A 6 -12.40 -36.70 30.90
CA SER A 6 -12.48 -37.90 30.05
C SER A 6 -11.22 -37.97 29.17
N PRO A 7 -10.64 -39.15 28.90
CA PRO A 7 -9.42 -39.30 28.09
C PRO A 7 -9.52 -38.61 26.72
N ILE A 8 -10.73 -38.55 26.15
CA ILE A 8 -11.02 -37.86 24.88
C ILE A 8 -10.95 -36.34 25.04
N GLN A 9 -11.44 -35.78 26.15
CA GLN A 9 -11.34 -34.34 26.42
C GLN A 9 -9.89 -33.90 26.60
N GLN A 10 -9.08 -34.72 27.28
CA GLN A 10 -7.67 -34.42 27.46
C GLN A 10 -6.93 -34.43 26.12
N PHE A 11 -7.24 -35.38 25.23
CA PHE A 11 -6.69 -35.43 23.88
C PHE A 11 -7.05 -34.18 23.06
N LEU A 12 -8.33 -33.77 23.11
CA LEU A 12 -8.82 -32.57 22.42
C LEU A 12 -8.15 -31.29 22.94
N ILE A 13 -8.02 -31.15 24.25
CA ILE A 13 -7.38 -29.99 24.87
C ILE A 13 -5.90 -29.92 24.50
N THR A 14 -5.18 -31.03 24.52
CA THR A 14 -3.75 -31.07 24.14
C THR A 14 -3.56 -30.70 22.66
N TRP A 15 -4.39 -31.23 21.77
CA TRP A 15 -4.33 -30.89 20.35
C TRP A 15 -4.69 -29.42 20.09
N LEU A 16 -5.72 -28.90 20.76
CA LEU A 16 -6.10 -27.49 20.67
C LEU A 16 -4.96 -26.58 21.16
N LEU A 17 -4.33 -26.92 22.28
CA LEU A 17 -3.19 -26.17 22.82
C LEU A 17 -1.99 -26.20 21.87
N LEU A 18 -1.70 -27.34 21.23
CA LEU A 18 -0.63 -27.45 20.23
C LEU A 18 -0.92 -26.59 19.00
N LEU A 19 -2.16 -26.55 18.54
CA LEU A 19 -2.56 -25.73 17.39
C LEU A 19 -2.45 -24.24 17.71
N VAL A 20 -2.93 -23.82 18.88
CA VAL A 20 -2.81 -22.44 19.36
C VAL A 20 -1.33 -22.05 19.56
N ALA A 21 -0.53 -22.92 20.18
CA ALA A 21 0.90 -22.67 20.37
C ALA A 21 1.64 -22.60 19.03
N GLY A 22 1.34 -23.49 18.09
CA GLY A 22 1.90 -23.48 16.74
C GLY A 22 1.55 -22.20 15.98
N TRP A 23 0.28 -21.80 16.00
CA TRP A 23 -0.18 -20.54 15.39
C TRP A 23 0.53 -19.33 16.00
N LEU A 24 0.58 -19.24 17.32
CA LEU A 24 1.25 -18.15 18.04
C LEU A 24 2.76 -18.09 17.73
N THR A 25 3.39 -19.24 17.52
CA THR A 25 4.81 -19.32 17.16
C THR A 25 5.07 -18.78 15.75
N ILE A 26 4.18 -19.08 14.79
CA ILE A 26 4.28 -18.56 13.42
C ILE A 26 4.08 -17.03 13.43
N GLU A 27 3.10 -16.53 14.17
CA GLU A 27 2.83 -15.10 14.32
C GLU A 27 4.03 -14.38 14.96
N ALA A 28 4.61 -14.96 16.01
CA ALA A 28 5.80 -14.43 16.68
C ALA A 28 7.01 -14.40 15.75
N ILE A 29 7.22 -15.43 14.93
CA ILE A 29 8.29 -15.47 13.92
C ILE A 29 8.07 -14.40 12.84
N SER A 30 6.84 -14.18 12.39
CA SER A 30 6.51 -13.13 11.42
C SER A 30 6.80 -11.73 11.97
N TYR A 31 6.41 -11.47 13.22
CA TYR A 31 6.66 -10.21 13.90
C TYR A 31 8.17 -9.93 14.07
N VAL A 32 8.93 -10.95 14.45
CA VAL A 32 10.40 -10.87 14.49
C VAL A 32 10.98 -10.72 13.08
N GLY A 33 10.40 -11.38 12.08
CA GLY A 33 10.83 -11.32 10.68
C GLY A 33 10.81 -9.90 10.10
N GLU A 34 9.78 -9.11 10.40
CA GLU A 34 9.68 -7.71 9.98
C GLU A 34 10.80 -6.86 10.59
N ILE A 35 11.01 -6.98 11.90
CA ILE A 35 12.07 -6.26 12.62
C ILE A 35 13.46 -6.70 12.12
N VAL A 36 13.67 -8.00 11.94
CA VAL A 36 14.92 -8.57 11.42
C VAL A 36 15.17 -8.10 9.98
N SER A 37 14.14 -7.99 9.15
CA SER A 37 14.27 -7.45 7.78
C SER A 37 14.76 -6.00 7.82
N ILE A 38 14.12 -5.14 8.61
CA ILE A 38 14.53 -3.74 8.78
C ILE A 38 15.97 -3.65 9.29
N LEU A 39 16.34 -4.47 10.28
CA LEU A 39 17.69 -4.51 10.84
C LEU A 39 18.73 -4.98 9.80
N ILE A 40 18.41 -5.99 8.99
CA ILE A 40 19.30 -6.47 7.93
C ILE A 40 19.45 -5.39 6.86
N THR A 41 18.37 -4.76 6.40
CA THR A 41 18.43 -3.69 5.39
C THR A 41 19.20 -2.49 5.91
N ALA A 42 18.93 -2.04 7.14
CA ALA A 42 19.66 -0.95 7.78
C ALA A 42 21.14 -1.31 7.99
N GLY A 43 21.43 -2.55 8.40
CA GLY A 43 22.78 -3.07 8.55
C GLY A 43 23.53 -3.15 7.22
N LEU A 44 22.87 -3.56 6.14
CA LEU A 44 23.43 -3.61 4.79
C LEU A 44 23.74 -2.20 4.27
N VAL A 45 22.82 -1.25 4.50
CA VAL A 45 23.03 0.17 4.17
C VAL A 45 24.19 0.73 4.99
N ALA A 46 24.21 0.51 6.30
CA ALA A 46 25.31 0.93 7.17
C ALA A 46 26.66 0.30 6.76
N PHE A 47 26.64 -0.97 6.35
CA PHE A 47 27.82 -1.67 5.82
C PHE A 47 28.31 -1.06 4.50
N LEU A 48 27.40 -0.74 3.57
CA LEU A 48 27.71 -0.01 2.34
C LEU A 48 28.32 1.37 2.65
N LEU A 49 27.83 2.05 3.68
CA LEU A 49 28.35 3.36 4.14
C LEU A 49 29.68 3.22 4.90
N ASN A 50 30.01 2.06 5.46
CA ASN A 50 31.27 1.85 6.16
C ASN A 50 32.48 1.93 5.19
N TYR A 51 32.29 1.61 3.91
CA TYR A 51 33.33 1.75 2.88
C TYR A 51 33.77 3.21 2.62
N PRO A 52 32.85 4.18 2.40
CA PRO A 52 33.22 5.59 2.33
C PRO A 52 33.75 6.14 3.67
N VAL A 53 33.25 5.67 4.82
CA VAL A 53 33.81 6.04 6.14
C VAL A 53 35.28 5.64 6.25
N ALA A 54 35.64 4.42 5.84
CA ALA A 54 37.03 3.93 5.87
C ALA A 54 37.96 4.73 4.95
N LYS A 55 37.46 5.25 3.81
CA LYS A 55 38.22 6.18 2.96
C LYS A 55 38.42 7.54 3.62
N LEU A 56 37.39 8.08 4.28
CA LEU A 56 37.43 9.38 4.94
C LEU A 56 38.22 9.36 6.26
N GLN A 57 38.33 8.20 6.92
CA GLN A 57 39.16 8.00 8.12
C GLN A 57 40.65 8.25 7.89
N LYS A 58 41.13 8.22 6.64
CA LYS A 58 42.52 8.57 6.32
C LYS A 58 42.83 10.06 6.54
N ILE A 59 41.79 10.89 6.65
CA ILE A 59 41.90 12.36 6.73
C ILE A 59 41.25 12.89 8.02
N LEU A 60 40.23 12.21 8.56
CA LEU A 60 39.45 12.65 9.73
C LEU A 60 39.32 11.56 10.82
N PRO A 61 39.16 11.94 12.10
CA PRO A 61 38.88 10.98 13.17
C PRO A 61 37.56 10.23 12.94
N ARG A 62 37.53 8.96 13.37
CA ARG A 62 36.45 7.98 13.06
C ARG A 62 35.03 8.48 13.33
N SER A 63 34.83 9.19 14.44
CA SER A 63 33.54 9.72 14.85
C SER A 63 33.01 10.79 13.88
N LEU A 64 33.88 11.72 13.47
CA LEU A 64 33.57 12.75 12.48
C LEU A 64 33.33 12.14 11.09
N ALA A 65 34.16 11.19 10.67
CA ALA A 65 34.00 10.50 9.39
C ALA A 65 32.65 9.76 9.30
N ALA A 66 32.25 9.05 10.37
CA ALA A 66 30.96 8.38 10.44
C ALA A 66 29.80 9.37 10.40
N GLY A 67 29.83 10.42 11.23
CA GLY A 67 28.77 11.43 11.28
C GLY A 67 28.56 12.12 9.93
N LEU A 68 29.64 12.48 9.24
CA LEU A 68 29.59 13.17 7.96
C LEU A 68 29.05 12.27 6.83
N VAL A 69 29.43 10.98 6.82
CA VAL A 69 28.91 10.02 5.83
C VAL A 69 27.43 9.73 6.04
N TYR A 70 26.99 9.53 7.29
CA TYR A 70 25.56 9.34 7.58
C TYR A 70 24.72 10.56 7.23
N LEU A 71 25.19 11.78 7.57
CA LEU A 71 24.53 13.02 7.19
C LEU A 71 24.42 13.17 5.67
N THR A 72 25.51 12.88 4.95
CA THR A 72 25.54 12.97 3.49
C THR A 72 24.59 11.96 2.86
N ALA A 73 24.56 10.72 3.34
CA ALA A 73 23.63 9.71 2.85
C ALA A 73 22.16 10.07 3.13
N ALA A 74 21.86 10.58 4.33
CA ALA A 74 20.52 11.06 4.67
C ALA A 74 20.09 12.23 3.77
N LEU A 75 21.00 13.17 3.48
CA LEU A 75 20.74 14.26 2.54
C LEU A 75 20.48 13.75 1.12
N ILE A 76 21.27 12.78 0.63
CA ILE A 76 21.04 12.17 -0.68
C ILE A 76 19.66 11.53 -0.75
N ILE A 77 19.27 10.74 0.26
CA ILE A 77 17.94 10.13 0.32
C ILE A 77 16.85 11.21 0.34
N LEU A 78 17.02 12.26 1.15
CA LEU A 78 16.07 13.36 1.22
C LEU A 78 15.88 14.04 -0.13
N VAL A 79 16.97 14.34 -0.84
CA VAL A 79 16.93 14.94 -2.19
C VAL A 79 16.24 14.00 -3.17
N ILE A 80 16.55 12.70 -3.14
CA ILE A 80 15.91 11.70 -4.00
C ILE A 80 14.40 11.67 -3.73
N VAL A 81 13.98 11.57 -2.46
CA VAL A 81 12.57 11.53 -2.09
C VAL A 81 11.85 12.81 -2.53
N LEU A 82 12.41 13.99 -2.24
CA LEU A 82 11.83 15.27 -2.64
C LEU A 82 11.79 15.46 -4.16
N THR A 83 12.67 14.80 -4.92
CA THR A 83 12.70 14.90 -6.38
C THR A 83 11.79 13.89 -7.06
N ILE A 84 11.73 12.65 -6.56
CA ILE A 84 10.99 11.54 -7.19
C ILE A 84 9.52 11.52 -6.75
N VAL A 85 9.22 11.83 -5.49
CA VAL A 85 7.84 11.73 -4.98
C VAL A 85 6.90 12.71 -5.70
N PRO A 86 7.21 14.01 -5.86
CA PRO A 86 6.31 14.94 -6.54
C PRO A 86 5.90 14.54 -7.97
N PRO A 87 6.82 14.16 -8.88
CA PRO A 87 6.43 13.75 -10.22
C PRO A 87 5.65 12.43 -10.21
N VAL A 88 5.94 11.47 -9.32
CA VAL A 88 5.15 10.23 -9.20
C VAL A 88 3.72 10.52 -8.73
N LEU A 89 3.55 11.38 -7.73
CA LEU A 89 2.24 11.81 -7.28
C LEU A 89 1.47 12.60 -8.34
N ASN A 90 2.16 13.44 -9.12
CA ASN A 90 1.55 14.13 -10.24
C ASN A 90 1.15 13.18 -11.37
N GLN A 91 1.93 12.13 -11.63
CA GLN A 91 1.56 11.07 -12.57
C GLN A 91 0.31 10.31 -12.09
N ALA A 92 0.26 9.94 -10.81
CA ALA A 92 -0.91 9.29 -10.23
C ALA A 92 -2.16 10.19 -10.28
N ARG A 93 -2.00 11.49 -10.00
CA ARG A 93 -3.08 12.48 -10.14
C ARG A 93 -3.56 12.59 -11.59
N GLN A 94 -2.65 12.59 -12.55
CA GLN A 94 -3.01 12.63 -13.98
C GLN A 94 -3.76 11.37 -14.40
N LEU A 95 -3.37 10.19 -13.92
CA LEU A 95 -4.11 8.95 -14.13
C LEU A 95 -5.52 9.03 -13.53
N TRP A 96 -5.65 9.58 -12.32
CA TRP A 96 -6.96 9.78 -11.69
C TRP A 96 -7.86 10.74 -12.46
N LEU A 97 -7.30 11.84 -12.96
CA LEU A 97 -8.04 12.83 -13.76
C LEU A 97 -8.44 12.30 -15.13
N LYS A 98 -7.59 11.47 -15.75
CA LYS A 98 -7.85 10.82 -17.05
C LYS A 98 -8.60 9.51 -16.94
N PHE A 99 -8.79 8.98 -15.74
CA PHE A 99 -9.54 7.74 -15.49
C PHE A 99 -10.92 7.71 -16.17
N PRO A 100 -11.76 8.77 -16.08
CA PRO A 100 -13.03 8.80 -16.82
C PRO A 100 -12.85 8.70 -18.34
N ASP A 101 -11.88 9.41 -18.92
CA ASP A 101 -11.58 9.35 -20.36
C ASP A 101 -11.05 7.97 -20.78
N LEU A 102 -10.28 7.31 -19.91
CA LEU A 102 -9.79 5.95 -20.12
C LEU A 102 -10.94 4.93 -20.07
N LEU A 103 -11.93 5.13 -19.20
CA LEU A 103 -13.14 4.31 -19.18
C LEU A 103 -13.96 4.48 -20.46
N GLU A 104 -14.08 5.71 -20.96
CA GLU A 104 -14.76 5.98 -22.24
C GLU A 104 -14.01 5.35 -23.43
N SER A 105 -12.67 5.43 -23.43
CA SER A 105 -11.82 4.78 -24.43
C SER A 105 -11.95 3.25 -24.36
N ALA A 106 -11.97 2.68 -23.16
CA ALA A 106 -12.17 1.25 -22.94
C ALA A 106 -13.55 0.81 -23.45
N LYS A 107 -14.60 1.61 -23.19
CA LYS A 107 -15.95 1.36 -23.71
C LYS A 107 -15.93 1.25 -25.24
N TRP A 108 -15.24 2.16 -25.93
CA TRP A 108 -15.10 2.11 -27.39
C TRP A 108 -14.38 0.85 -27.87
N GLN A 109 -13.26 0.47 -27.24
CA GLN A 109 -12.52 -0.75 -27.60
C GLN A 109 -13.33 -2.03 -27.37
N LEU A 110 -14.10 -2.08 -26.27
CA LEU A 110 -15.01 -3.19 -25.98
C LEU A 110 -16.13 -3.31 -27.03
N THR A 111 -16.68 -2.17 -27.50
CA THR A 111 -17.67 -2.16 -28.57
C THR A 111 -17.09 -2.62 -29.91
N GLU A 112 -15.86 -2.21 -30.25
CA GLU A 112 -15.16 -2.70 -31.45
C GLU A 112 -14.85 -4.20 -31.34
N PHE A 113 -14.45 -4.67 -30.16
CA PHE A 113 -14.22 -6.09 -29.91
C PHE A 113 -15.52 -6.91 -30.02
N GLN A 114 -16.64 -6.39 -29.51
CA GLN A 114 -17.95 -7.02 -29.66
C GLN A 114 -18.33 -7.16 -31.15
N THR A 115 -18.15 -6.09 -31.92
CA THR A 115 -18.41 -6.09 -33.37
C THR A 115 -17.51 -7.10 -34.10
N TRP A 116 -16.24 -7.20 -33.71
CA TRP A 116 -15.33 -8.22 -34.24
C TRP A 116 -15.77 -9.63 -33.86
N SER A 117 -16.18 -9.87 -32.61
CA SER A 117 -16.66 -11.16 -32.11
C SER A 117 -17.89 -11.65 -32.89
N GLU A 118 -18.87 -10.74 -33.11
CA GLU A 118 -20.08 -11.01 -33.89
C GLU A 118 -19.76 -11.34 -35.36
N ASN A 119 -18.86 -10.58 -35.98
CA ASN A 119 -18.40 -10.84 -37.35
C ASN A 119 -17.65 -12.18 -37.50
N ASN A 120 -17.09 -12.71 -36.41
CA ASN A 120 -16.39 -13.99 -36.38
C ASN A 120 -17.24 -15.14 -35.81
N ASN A 121 -18.56 -14.94 -35.63
CA ASN A 121 -19.49 -15.94 -35.11
C ASN A 121 -19.09 -16.52 -33.74
N LEU A 122 -18.39 -15.75 -32.90
CA LEU A 122 -17.96 -16.18 -31.57
C LEU A 122 -19.08 -15.98 -30.54
N PRO A 123 -19.32 -16.92 -29.60
CA PRO A 123 -20.42 -16.86 -28.64
C PRO A 123 -20.16 -15.95 -27.42
N PHE A 124 -19.20 -15.03 -27.50
CA PHE A 124 -18.81 -14.14 -26.40
C PHE A 124 -19.53 -12.79 -26.54
N ASP A 125 -20.42 -12.48 -25.60
CA ASP A 125 -21.10 -11.18 -25.46
C ASP A 125 -20.48 -10.39 -24.30
N VAL A 126 -19.66 -9.40 -24.63
CA VAL A 126 -19.03 -8.50 -23.65
C VAL A 126 -19.91 -7.28 -23.31
N GLY A 127 -21.01 -7.07 -24.02
CA GLY A 127 -21.89 -5.92 -23.85
C GLY A 127 -22.62 -5.92 -22.50
N ILE A 128 -22.99 -7.10 -22.00
CA ILE A 128 -23.68 -7.25 -20.71
C ILE A 128 -22.74 -6.84 -19.55
N TRP A 129 -21.49 -7.31 -19.60
CA TRP A 129 -20.45 -7.00 -18.60
C TRP A 129 -20.02 -5.53 -18.65
N GLN A 130 -19.95 -4.97 -19.85
CA GLN A 130 -19.63 -3.57 -20.08
C GLN A 130 -20.66 -2.64 -19.40
N GLN A 131 -21.95 -2.92 -19.54
CA GLN A 131 -23.00 -2.09 -18.94
C GLN A 131 -22.97 -2.13 -17.41
N GLN A 132 -22.77 -3.31 -16.82
CA GLN A 132 -22.71 -3.47 -15.38
C GLN A 132 -21.46 -2.81 -14.78
N LEU A 133 -20.29 -3.03 -15.37
CA LEU A 133 -19.02 -2.44 -14.92
C LEU A 133 -19.05 -0.91 -14.99
N LEU A 134 -19.63 -0.35 -16.06
CA LEU A 134 -19.72 1.10 -16.22
C LEU A 134 -20.69 1.75 -15.22
N ALA A 135 -21.82 1.11 -14.92
CA ALA A 135 -22.77 1.59 -13.93
C ALA A 135 -22.15 1.62 -12.53
N GLU A 136 -21.51 0.52 -12.10
CA GLU A 136 -20.86 0.44 -10.79
C GLU A 136 -19.68 1.43 -10.67
N THR A 137 -18.89 1.60 -11.74
CA THR A 137 -17.74 2.51 -11.71
C THR A 137 -18.17 3.98 -11.67
N GLN A 138 -19.23 4.37 -12.40
CA GLN A 138 -19.75 5.74 -12.33
C GLN A 138 -20.33 6.07 -10.95
N GLU A 139 -21.08 5.15 -10.34
CA GLU A 139 -21.62 5.35 -8.99
C GLU A 139 -20.52 5.52 -7.94
N GLN A 140 -19.46 4.70 -8.00
CA GLN A 140 -18.34 4.81 -7.06
C GLN A 140 -17.55 6.11 -7.24
N ILE A 141 -17.33 6.55 -8.49
CA ILE A 141 -16.66 7.84 -8.76
C ILE A 141 -17.50 9.00 -8.21
N GLN A 142 -18.83 8.98 -8.41
CA GLN A 142 -19.72 10.01 -7.87
C GLN A 142 -19.78 9.97 -6.34
N ALA A 143 -19.78 8.79 -5.73
CA ALA A 143 -19.73 8.64 -4.27
C ALA A 143 -18.43 9.21 -3.68
N ILE A 144 -17.28 8.97 -4.31
CA ILE A 144 -15.98 9.52 -3.87
C ILE A 144 -15.92 11.03 -4.10
N ALA A 145 -16.45 11.54 -5.22
CA ALA A 145 -16.52 12.97 -5.49
C ALA A 145 -17.44 13.68 -4.48
N THR A 146 -18.66 13.18 -4.26
CA THR A 146 -19.60 13.77 -3.29
C THR A 146 -19.12 13.64 -1.85
N THR A 147 -18.44 12.56 -1.49
CA THR A 147 -17.88 12.40 -0.13
C THR A 147 -16.70 13.34 0.08
N SER A 148 -15.77 13.44 -0.87
CA SER A 148 -14.62 14.36 -0.76
C SER A 148 -15.08 15.82 -0.77
N PHE A 149 -15.84 16.26 -1.78
CA PHE A 149 -16.33 17.64 -1.86
C PHE A 149 -17.39 17.96 -0.79
N GLY A 150 -18.26 17.01 -0.44
CA GLY A 150 -19.30 17.17 0.57
C GLY A 150 -18.76 17.24 2.00
N LEU A 151 -17.69 16.51 2.33
CA LEU A 151 -16.99 16.65 3.61
C LEU A 151 -16.35 18.04 3.74
N HIS A 152 -15.78 18.57 2.65
CA HIS A 152 -15.24 19.93 2.63
C HIS A 152 -16.35 21.01 2.75
N ALA A 153 -17.50 20.85 2.08
CA ALA A 153 -18.62 21.78 2.17
C ALA A 153 -19.30 21.76 3.55
N LYS A 154 -19.49 20.59 4.16
CA LYS A 154 -20.11 20.43 5.49
C LYS A 154 -19.27 21.05 6.59
N LYS A 155 -17.94 20.97 6.48
CA LYS A 155 -17.00 21.58 7.44
C LYS A 155 -17.03 23.11 7.40
N LEU A 156 -17.22 23.71 6.22
CA LEU A 156 -17.36 25.16 6.05
C LEU A 156 -18.71 25.68 6.59
N GLN A 157 -19.79 24.91 6.45
CA GLN A 157 -21.10 25.28 6.99
C GLN A 157 -21.17 25.15 8.53
N ALA A 158 -20.47 24.19 9.12
CA ALA A 158 -20.39 24.05 10.58
C ALA A 158 -19.61 25.21 11.22
N SER A 159 -18.45 25.58 10.65
CA SER A 159 -17.62 26.68 11.17
C SER A 159 -18.28 28.07 11.05
N ASN A 160 -19.12 28.31 10.03
CA ASN A 160 -19.84 29.57 9.86
C ASN A 160 -21.10 29.67 10.76
N ARG A 161 -21.58 28.55 11.30
CA ARG A 161 -22.72 28.51 12.22
C ARG A 161 -22.33 28.89 13.65
N ASP A 162 -21.11 28.54 14.07
CA ASP A 162 -20.55 28.92 15.38
C ASP A 162 -20.10 30.38 15.46
N ARG A 163 -19.81 31.05 14.33
CA ARG A 163 -19.53 32.50 14.31
C ARG A 163 -20.77 33.40 14.35
N LYS A 164 -21.97 32.84 14.21
CA LYS A 164 -23.25 33.58 14.19
C LYS A 164 -24.08 33.38 15.46
N ARG A 165 -23.51 32.79 16.51
CA ARG A 165 -24.08 32.72 17.86
C ARG A 165 -23.16 33.46 18.82
#